data_AF-A0A6B3F6C0-F1
#
_entry.id   AF-A0A6B3F6C0-F1
#
_cell.length_a   1.000
_cell.length_b   1.000
_cell.length_c   1.000
_cell.angle_alpha   90.00
_cell.angle_beta   90.00
_cell.angle_gamma   90.00
#
_symmetry.space_group_name_H-M   'P 1'
#
loop_
_entity.id
_entity.type
_entity.pdbx_description
1 polymer ?
#
loop_
_entity_poly.entity_id
_entity_poly.type
_entity_poly.pdbx_seq_one_letter_code
_entity_poly.pdbx_strand_id
1 'polypeptide(L)' 'VLLAIADAIEVRSAEIIEANARDIARAEEAGTPEATVDRLRLTPERVRAIASDVRGVVALPDPVGEVVRG' A
#
# COMPACT_ATOMS: atom_id res chain seq x y z
N VAL A 1 16.90 2.28 -0.23
CA VAL A 1 15.80 2.41 -1.23
C VAL A 1 14.44 2.41 -0.56
N LEU A 2 14.09 1.42 0.27
CA LEU A 2 12.77 1.30 0.89
C LEU A 2 12.31 2.54 1.68
N LEU A 3 13.20 3.21 2.42
CA LEU A 3 12.87 4.46 3.11
C LEU A 3 12.42 5.57 2.14
N ALA A 4 13.11 5.73 1.01
CA ALA A 4 12.74 6.70 -0.02
C ALA A 4 11.38 6.36 -0.67
N ILE A 5 11.01 5.08 -0.74
CA ILE A 5 9.67 4.65 -1.20
C ILE A 5 8.62 5.07 -0.17
N ALA A 6 8.84 4.80 1.12
CA ALA A 6 7.92 5.20 2.18
C ALA A 6 7.68 6.72 2.19
N ASP A 7 8.75 7.50 2.07
CA ASP A 7 8.66 8.96 2.03
C ASP A 7 7.90 9.44 0.78
N ALA A 8 8.15 8.84 -0.39
CA ALA A 8 7.43 9.17 -1.61
C ALA A 8 5.93 8.86 -1.53
N ILE A 9 5.54 7.75 -0.87
CA ILE A 9 4.15 7.38 -0.64
C ILE A 9 3.43 8.44 0.20
N GLU A 10 4.06 8.95 1.27
CA GLU A 10 3.47 9.97 2.12
C GLU A 10 3.35 11.32 1.42
N VAL A 11 4.44 11.77 0.77
CA VAL A 11 4.49 13.04 0.03
C VAL A 11 3.45 13.08 -1.08
N ARG A 12 3.20 11.95 -1.75
CA ARG A 12 2.23 11.84 -2.85
C ARG A 12 0.89 11.26 -2.44
N SER A 13 0.58 11.22 -1.13
CA SER A 13 -0.64 10.57 -0.64
C SER A 13 -1.93 11.11 -1.28
N ALA A 14 -2.03 12.42 -1.49
CA ALA A 14 -3.18 13.03 -2.15
C ALA A 14 -3.33 12.54 -3.61
N GLU A 15 -2.23 12.52 -4.38
CA GLU A 15 -2.19 12.04 -5.77
C GLU A 15 -2.60 10.57 -5.86
N ILE A 16 -2.11 9.75 -4.93
CA ILE A 16 -2.43 8.31 -4.84
C ILE A 16 -3.91 8.10 -4.56
N ILE A 17 -4.49 8.85 -3.61
CA ILE A 17 -5.91 8.72 -3.24
C ILE A 17 -6.81 9.19 -4.38
N GLU A 18 -6.46 10.29 -5.05
CA GLU A 18 -7.21 10.78 -6.21
C GLU A 18 -7.17 9.79 -7.38
N ALA A 19 -6.01 9.18 -7.65
CA ALA A 19 -5.90 8.10 -8.64
C ALA A 19 -6.75 6.88 -8.25
N ASN A 20 -6.66 6.42 -7.01
CA ASN A 20 -7.43 5.29 -6.53
C ASN A 20 -8.95 5.54 -6.59
N ALA A 21 -9.42 6.76 -6.30
CA ALA A 21 -10.83 7.10 -6.42
C ALA A 21 -11.36 6.91 -7.85
N ARG A 22 -10.55 7.26 -8.87
CA ARG A 22 -10.88 7.00 -10.28
C ARG A 22 -10.91 5.50 -10.59
N ASP A 23 -10.07 4.70 -9.96
CA ASP A 23 -10.05 3.24 -10.13
C ASP A 23 -11.27 2.59 -9.47
N ILE A 24 -11.67 3.07 -8.30
CA ILE A 24 -12.88 2.65 -7.58
C ILE A 24 -14.13 2.93 -8.42
N ALA A 25 -14.26 4.13 -8.98
CA ALA A 25 -15.40 4.46 -9.84
C ALA A 25 -15.50 3.49 -11.04
N ARG A 26 -14.37 3.18 -11.70
CA ARG A 26 -14.35 2.19 -12.79
C ARG A 26 -14.71 0.78 -12.31
N ALA A 27 -14.29 0.38 -11.11
CA ALA A 27 -14.61 -0.92 -10.55
C ALA A 27 -16.11 -1.05 -10.22
N GLU A 28 -16.71 0.00 -9.67
CA GLU A 28 -18.14 0.09 -9.39
C GLU A 28 -18.95 0.03 -10.69
N GLU A 29 -18.57 0.80 -11.72
CA GLU A 29 -19.19 0.76 -13.05
C GLU A 29 -19.08 -0.63 -13.73
N ALA A 30 -17.98 -1.34 -13.49
CA ALA A 30 -17.76 -2.69 -14.00
C ALA A 30 -18.54 -3.78 -13.23
N GLY A 31 -19.34 -3.42 -12.22
CA GLY A 31 -20.09 -4.37 -11.40
C GLY A 31 -19.23 -5.19 -10.43
N THR A 32 -18.07 -4.66 -10.05
CA THR A 32 -17.21 -5.32 -9.05
C THR A 32 -17.96 -5.41 -7.71
N PRO A 33 -17.94 -6.56 -7.02
CA PRO A 33 -18.62 -6.70 -5.73
C PRO A 33 -18.14 -5.67 -4.70
N GLU A 34 -19.08 -5.12 -3.92
CA GLU A 34 -18.82 -4.07 -2.91
C GLU A 34 -17.69 -4.45 -1.95
N ALA A 35 -17.69 -5.68 -1.44
CA ALA A 35 -16.64 -6.19 -0.55
C ALA A 35 -15.24 -6.17 -1.20
N THR A 36 -15.15 -6.29 -2.53
CA THR A 36 -13.88 -6.15 -3.27
C THR A 36 -13.53 -4.67 -3.44
N VAL A 37 -14.49 -3.80 -3.75
CA VAL A 37 -14.29 -2.34 -3.84
C VAL A 37 -13.77 -1.76 -2.52
N ASP A 38 -14.31 -2.21 -1.38
CA ASP A 38 -13.85 -1.81 -0.05
C ASP A 38 -12.40 -2.18 0.24
N ARG A 39 -11.93 -3.31 -0.30
CA ARG A 39 -10.53 -3.73 -0.20
C ARG A 39 -9.62 -2.92 -1.12
N LEU A 40 -10.12 -2.46 -2.26
CA LEU A 40 -9.39 -1.61 -3.19
C LEU A 40 -9.27 -0.16 -2.70
N ARG A 41 -10.21 0.30 -1.86
CA ARG A 41 -10.29 1.70 -1.43
C ARG A 41 -9.09 2.08 -0.55
N LEU A 42 -8.39 3.13 -0.96
CA LEU A 42 -7.34 3.78 -0.20
C LEU A 42 -7.88 5.03 0.50
N THR A 43 -7.57 5.14 1.79
CA THR A 43 -7.83 6.32 2.61
C THR A 43 -6.49 6.92 3.09
N PRO A 44 -6.47 8.17 3.58
CA PRO A 44 -5.25 8.74 4.16
C PRO A 44 -4.62 7.86 5.24
N GLU A 45 -5.43 7.21 6.06
CA GLU A 45 -5.00 6.29 7.12
C GLU A 45 -4.33 5.06 6.52
N ARG A 46 -4.93 4.45 5.49
CA ARG A 46 -4.36 3.29 4.81
C ARG A 46 -3.05 3.61 4.10
N VAL A 47 -2.96 4.77 3.45
CA VAL A 47 -1.72 5.20 2.78
C VAL A 47 -0.59 5.43 3.79
N ARG A 48 -0.89 6.07 4.94
CA ARG A 48 0.07 6.20 6.05
C ARG A 48 0.48 4.85 6.62
N ALA A 49 -0.47 3.92 6.80
CA ALA A 49 -0.18 2.57 7.26
C ALA A 49 0.76 1.84 6.30
N ILE A 50 0.53 1.92 4.98
CA ILE A 50 1.42 1.33 3.97
C ILE A 50 2.84 1.90 4.07
N ALA A 51 3.00 3.22 4.20
CA ALA A 51 4.33 3.81 4.37
C ALA A 51 5.00 3.36 5.68
N SER A 52 4.24 3.25 6.77
CA SER A 52 4.71 2.71 8.04
C SER A 52 5.14 1.25 7.92
N ASP A 53 4.38 0.40 7.23
CA ASP A 53 4.70 -1.00 7.02
C ASP A 53 5.99 -1.17 6.21
N VAL A 54 6.20 -0.33 5.19
CA VAL A 54 7.46 -0.28 4.42
C VAL A 54 8.64 0.07 5.34
N ARG A 55 8.47 1.03 6.26
CA ARG A 55 9.50 1.35 7.26
C ARG A 55 9.71 0.20 8.26
N GLY A 56 8.65 -0.53 8.60
CA GLY A 56 8.72 -1.74 9.42
C GLY A 56 9.60 -2.82 8.78
N VAL A 57 9.45 -3.05 7.47
CA VAL A 57 10.28 -4.02 6.74
C VAL A 57 11.77 -3.65 6.78
N VAL A 58 12.10 -2.35 6.72
CA VAL A 58 13.50 -1.88 6.85
C VAL A 58 14.14 -2.25 8.19
N ALA A 59 13.33 -2.37 9.25
CA ALA A 59 13.81 -2.72 10.58
C ALA A 59 14.00 -4.23 10.80
N LEU A 60 13.54 -5.07 9.88
CA LEU A 60 13.67 -6.52 10.00
C LEU A 60 15.11 -6.96 9.68
N PRO A 61 15.62 -7.99 10.36
CA PRO A 61 16.90 -8.60 9.99
C PRO A 61 16.80 -9.17 8.56
N ASP A 62 17.90 -9.09 7.80
CA ASP A 62 17.97 -9.63 6.45
C ASP A 62 18.02 -11.17 6.51
N PRO A 63 17.02 -11.89 6.00
CA PRO A 63 16.98 -13.35 6.06
C PRO A 63 17.85 -14.01 4.98
N VAL A 64 18.43 -13.25 4.05
CA VAL A 64 19.19 -13.81 2.93
C VAL A 64 20.51 -14.41 3.44
N GLY A 65 20.64 -15.73 3.31
CA GLY A 65 21.81 -16.49 3.75
C GLY A 65 21.58 -17.33 5.01
N GLU A 66 20.44 -17.16 5.69
CA GLU A 66 20.06 -18.04 6.79
C GLU A 66 19.44 -19.34 6.25
N VAL A 67 20.18 -20.45 6.35
CA VAL A 67 19.65 -21.78 6.08
C VAL A 67 18.82 -22.22 7.29
N VAL A 68 17.50 -22.04 7.21
CA VAL A 68 16.58 -22.67 8.15
C VAL A 68 16.54 -24.17 7.84
N ARG A 69 17.33 -24.98 8.54
CA ARG A 69 17.15 -26.44 8.51
C ARG A 69 15.82 -26.76 9.20
N GLY A 70 14.83 -27.14 8.40
CA GLY A 70 13.61 -27.82 8.87
C GLY A 70 13.88 -29.24 9.34
#